data_AF-A0A2H0Z9B0-F1
#
_entry.id   AF-A0A2H0Z9B0-F1
#
_cell.length_a   1.000
_cell.length_b   1.000
_cell.length_c   1.000
_cell.angle_alpha   90.00
_cell.angle_beta   90.00
_cell.angle_gamma   90.00
#
_symmetry.space_group_name_H-M   'P 1'
#
loop_
_entity.id
_entity.type
_entity.pdbx_description
1 polymer ?
#
loop_
_entity_poly.entity_id
_entity_poly.type
_entity_poly.pdbx_seq_one_letter_code
_entity_poly.pdbx_strand_id
1 'polypeptide(L)'
;DIQKGLIALSSFLAGYGKKEEVARLTLGLEKAVSSGSVNFKIKKFAVFGENRFPASLNLIRAKTRICEIMAWQAKSAPAARYLNRLSDYLFLLSVR
;
A
#
# COMPACT_ATOMS: atom_id res chain seq x y z
N ASP A 1 -11.33 2.04 5.18
CA ASP A 1 -10.31 1.67 6.20
C ASP A 1 -8.87 2.04 5.88
N ILE A 2 -8.40 2.00 4.63
CA ILE A 2 -7.01 2.39 4.28
C ILE A 2 -6.59 3.77 4.80
N GLN A 3 -7.46 4.79 4.69
CA GLN A 3 -7.18 6.14 5.21
C GLN A 3 -6.97 6.14 6.73
N LYS A 4 -7.77 5.38 7.49
CA LYS A 4 -7.58 5.21 8.93
C LYS A 4 -6.24 4.53 9.23
N GLY A 5 -5.86 3.53 8.43
CA GLY A 5 -4.56 2.87 8.54
C GLY A 5 -3.38 3.82 8.26
N LEU A 6 -3.52 4.73 7.30
CA LEU A 6 -2.52 5.77 7.02
C LEU A 6 -2.39 6.79 8.17
N ILE A 7 -3.50 7.15 8.81
CA ILE A 7 -3.47 7.99 10.02
C ILE A 7 -2.69 7.28 11.13
N ALA A 8 -3.02 6.02 11.45
CA ALA A 8 -2.30 5.24 12.45
C ALA A 8 -0.80 5.09 12.12
N LEU A 9 -0.47 4.89 10.84
CA LEU A 9 0.92 4.83 10.37
C LEU A 9 1.65 6.15 10.63
N SER A 10 1.01 7.29 10.33
CA SER A 10 1.58 8.61 10.55
C SER A 10 1.82 8.90 12.04
N SER A 11 0.89 8.50 12.91
CA SER A 11 1.05 8.57 14.36
C SER A 11 2.22 7.72 14.85
N PHE A 12 2.38 6.51 14.29
CA PHE A 12 3.53 5.66 14.59
C PHE A 12 4.86 6.30 14.16
N LEU A 13 4.93 6.87 12.95
CA LEU A 13 6.13 7.57 12.47
C LEU A 13 6.47 8.81 13.32
N ALA A 14 5.46 9.49 13.84
CA ALA A 14 5.62 10.62 14.76
C ALA A 14 6.02 10.21 16.20
N GLY A 15 6.12 8.91 16.49
CA GLY A 15 6.50 8.40 17.81
C GLY A 15 5.35 8.21 18.82
N TYR A 16 4.10 8.43 18.40
CA TYR A 16 2.92 8.30 19.27
C TYR A 16 2.15 6.99 19.07
N GLY A 17 2.28 6.36 17.90
CA GLY A 17 1.55 5.13 17.54
C GLY A 17 2.25 3.84 18.00
N LYS A 18 1.50 2.74 18.02
CA LYS A 18 2.00 1.41 18.41
C LYS A 18 2.47 0.60 17.21
N LYS A 19 3.61 -0.07 17.32
CA LYS A 19 4.17 -0.92 16.26
C LYS A 19 3.24 -2.11 15.94
N GLU A 20 2.60 -2.66 16.95
CA GLU A 20 1.70 -3.82 16.85
C GLU A 20 0.47 -3.48 16.02
N GLU A 21 0.00 -2.23 16.13
CA GLU A 21 -1.11 -1.73 15.30
C GLU A 21 -0.72 -1.68 13.83
N VAL A 22 0.47 -1.15 13.52
CA VAL A 22 1.00 -1.15 12.13
C VAL A 22 1.18 -2.56 11.60
N ALA A 23 1.65 -3.49 12.43
CA ALA A 23 1.79 -4.90 12.05
C ALA A 23 0.43 -5.53 11.72
N ARG A 24 -0.58 -5.32 12.56
CA ARG A 24 -1.96 -5.80 12.32
C ARG A 24 -2.55 -5.22 11.02
N LEU A 25 -2.35 -3.92 10.78
CA LEU A 25 -2.80 -3.27 9.56
C LEU A 25 -2.10 -3.84 8.32
N THR A 26 -0.81 -4.14 8.42
CA THR A 26 0.00 -4.77 7.35
C THR A 26 -0.52 -6.17 7.02
N LEU A 27 -0.77 -7.01 8.04
CA LEU A 27 -1.36 -8.34 7.86
C LEU A 27 -2.73 -8.27 7.17
N GLY A 28 -3.54 -7.26 7.48
CA GLY A 28 -4.82 -7.02 6.80
C GLY A 28 -4.65 -6.79 5.30
N LEU A 29 -3.66 -5.98 4.90
CA LEU A 29 -3.31 -5.75 3.50
C LEU A 29 -2.80 -7.01 2.81
N GLU A 30 -1.91 -7.77 3.47
CA GLU A 30 -1.38 -9.03 2.93
C GLU A 30 -2.49 -10.03 2.64
N LYS A 31 -3.44 -10.16 3.56
CA LYS A 31 -4.63 -11.01 3.37
C LYS A 31 -5.49 -10.53 2.21
N ALA A 32 -5.71 -9.22 2.09
CA ALA A 32 -6.50 -8.64 1.02
C ALA A 32 -5.85 -8.86 -0.36
N VAL A 33 -4.53 -8.64 -0.47
CA VAL A 33 -3.75 -8.89 -1.68
C VAL A 33 -3.81 -10.38 -2.05
N SER A 34 -3.51 -11.26 -1.09
CA SER A 34 -3.51 -12.71 -1.32
C SER A 34 -4.87 -13.21 -1.78
N SER A 35 -5.96 -12.77 -1.12
CA SER A 35 -7.31 -13.19 -1.48
C SER A 35 -7.75 -12.66 -2.85
N GLY A 36 -7.33 -11.43 -3.20
CA GLY A 36 -7.70 -10.82 -4.47
C GLY A 36 -6.86 -11.29 -5.66
N SER A 37 -5.66 -11.84 -5.42
CA SER A 37 -4.76 -12.30 -6.48
C SER A 37 -4.92 -13.77 -6.89
N VAL A 38 -5.62 -14.60 -6.08
CA VAL A 38 -5.75 -16.06 -6.29
C VAL A 38 -6.13 -16.47 -7.72
N ASN A 39 -7.02 -15.72 -8.37
CA ASN A 39 -7.49 -16.02 -9.74
C ASN A 39 -7.10 -14.93 -10.75
N PHE A 40 -6.13 -14.09 -10.41
CA PHE A 40 -5.78 -12.92 -11.20
C PHE A 40 -4.38 -13.06 -11.79
N LYS A 41 -4.28 -13.15 -13.13
CA LYS A 41 -3.01 -13.32 -13.84
C LYS A 41 -2.76 -12.17 -14.80
N ILE A 42 -1.68 -11.44 -14.55
CA ILE A 42 -1.21 -10.36 -15.42
C ILE A 42 -0.35 -10.96 -16.52
N LYS A 43 -0.82 -10.90 -17.77
CA LYS A 43 -0.12 -11.46 -18.94
C LYS A 43 0.82 -10.45 -19.63
N LYS A 44 0.63 -9.16 -19.41
CA LYS A 44 1.36 -8.05 -20.02
C LYS A 44 1.59 -6.94 -19.00
N PHE A 45 2.57 -6.09 -19.22
CA PHE A 45 2.74 -4.89 -18.40
C PHE A 45 1.48 -4.01 -18.44
N ALA A 46 1.05 -3.53 -17.28
CA ALA A 46 -0.09 -2.64 -17.17
C ALA A 46 0.34 -1.19 -17.49
N VAL A 47 -0.36 -0.56 -18.43
CA VAL A 47 -0.22 0.86 -18.75
C VAL A 47 -1.50 1.55 -18.28
N PHE A 48 -1.35 2.66 -17.55
CA PHE A 48 -2.47 3.38 -16.95
C PHE A 48 -2.57 4.77 -17.59
N GLY A 49 -3.72 5.08 -18.21
CA GLY A 49 -3.92 6.40 -18.84
C GLY A 49 -5.27 6.58 -19.52
N GLU A 50 -5.88 5.49 -19.99
CA GLU A 50 -7.14 5.55 -20.73
C GLU A 50 -8.37 5.72 -19.83
N ASN A 51 -8.33 5.15 -18.62
CA ASN A 51 -9.44 5.19 -17.67
C ASN A 51 -9.06 5.94 -16.41
N ARG A 52 -9.91 6.91 -16.03
CA ARG A 52 -9.68 7.79 -14.85
C ARG A 52 -9.47 7.01 -13.56
N PHE A 53 -10.24 5.94 -13.33
CA PHE A 53 -10.19 5.19 -12.08
C PHE A 53 -8.86 4.41 -11.91
N PRO A 54 -8.47 3.50 -12.81
CA PRO A 54 -7.15 2.85 -12.78
C PRO A 54 -5.98 3.84 -12.77
N ALA A 55 -6.08 4.93 -13.55
CA ALA A 55 -5.04 5.97 -13.58
C ALA A 55 -4.89 6.66 -12.22
N SER A 56 -6.00 6.98 -11.55
CA SER A 56 -5.97 7.60 -10.21
C SER A 56 -5.36 6.65 -9.19
N LEU A 57 -5.71 5.36 -9.21
CA LEU A 57 -5.12 4.36 -8.32
C LEU A 57 -3.62 4.20 -8.56
N ASN A 58 -3.16 4.21 -9.81
CA ASN A 58 -1.74 4.13 -10.12
C ASN A 58 -0.98 5.40 -9.71
N LEU A 59 -1.60 6.58 -9.79
CA LEU A 59 -1.03 7.82 -9.26
C LEU A 59 -0.84 7.73 -7.73
N ILE A 60 -1.87 7.27 -7.02
CA ILE A 60 -1.79 7.08 -5.56
C ILE A 60 -0.72 6.04 -5.24
N ARG A 61 -0.67 4.92 -5.97
CA ARG A 61 0.35 3.88 -5.82
C ARG A 61 1.77 4.44 -5.97
N ALA A 62 2.01 5.29 -6.97
CA ALA A 62 3.30 5.93 -7.16
C ALA A 62 3.68 6.82 -5.96
N LYS A 63 2.73 7.60 -5.43
CA LYS A 63 2.95 8.39 -4.20
C LYS A 63 3.20 7.51 -2.98
N THR A 64 2.48 6.40 -2.83
CA THR A 64 2.73 5.42 -1.75
C THR A 64 4.15 4.85 -1.81
N ARG A 65 4.68 4.54 -3.00
CA ARG A 65 6.06 4.07 -3.18
C ARG A 65 7.10 5.13 -2.82
N ILE A 66 6.83 6.40 -3.08
CA ILE A 66 7.70 7.50 -2.62
C ILE A 66 7.73 7.53 -1.09
N CYS A 67 6.56 7.48 -0.44
CA CYS A 67 6.48 7.44 1.02
C CYS A 67 7.19 6.20 1.62
N GLU A 68 7.14 5.05 0.94
CA GLU A 68 7.86 3.85 1.37
C GLU A 68 9.38 4.06 1.37
N ILE A 69 9.93 4.66 0.31
CA ILE A 69 11.35 4.99 0.23
C ILE A 69 11.74 5.93 1.39
N MET A 70 10.91 6.94 1.65
CA MET A 70 11.13 7.86 2.78
C MET A 70 11.05 7.14 4.13
N ALA A 71 10.15 6.17 4.31
CA ALA A 71 10.05 5.36 5.53
C ALA A 71 11.30 4.49 5.75
N TRP A 72 11.88 3.93 4.68
CA TRP A 72 13.17 3.24 4.76
C TRP A 72 14.30 4.19 5.15
N GLN A 73 14.36 5.38 4.58
CA GLN A 73 15.36 6.41 4.93
C GLN A 73 15.23 6.85 6.40
N ALA A 74 13.99 6.95 6.90
CA ALA A 74 13.68 7.20 8.30
C ALA A 74 13.93 5.98 9.21
N LYS A 75 14.50 4.89 8.69
CA LYS A 75 14.78 3.63 9.42
C LYS A 75 13.54 2.99 10.05
N SER A 76 12.36 3.25 9.50
CA SER A 76 11.08 2.71 9.99
C SER A 76 10.62 1.52 9.14
N ALA A 77 11.24 0.36 9.37
CA ALA A 77 10.90 -0.87 8.66
C ALA A 77 9.42 -1.29 8.77
N PRO A 78 8.72 -1.14 9.91
CA PRO A 78 7.29 -1.45 9.98
C PRO A 78 6.45 -0.57 9.05
N ALA A 79 6.73 0.73 9.00
CA ALA A 79 6.00 1.65 8.13
C ALA A 79 6.27 1.38 6.66
N ALA A 80 7.54 1.12 6.31
CA ALA A 80 7.92 0.80 4.95
C ALA A 80 7.25 -0.50 4.44
N ARG A 81 7.17 -1.54 5.28
CA ARG A 81 6.45 -2.77 4.94
C ARG A 81 4.95 -2.55 4.73
N TYR A 82 4.30 -1.75 5.57
CA TYR A 82 2.89 -1.40 5.38
C TYR A 82 2.67 -0.70 4.02
N LEU A 83 3.49 0.32 3.72
CA LEU A 83 3.38 1.10 2.47
C LEU A 83 3.67 0.23 1.25
N ASN A 84 4.62 -0.71 1.35
CA ASN A 84 4.91 -1.68 0.32
C ASN A 84 3.68 -2.55 0.00
N ARG A 85 3.06 -3.16 1.02
CA ARG A 85 1.84 -3.98 0.84
C ARG A 85 0.64 -3.16 0.36
N LEU A 86 0.54 -1.89 0.78
CA LEU A 86 -0.48 -0.98 0.29
C LEU A 86 -0.30 -0.70 -1.21
N SER A 87 0.94 -0.55 -1.67
CA SER A 87 1.23 -0.34 -3.09
C SER A 87 0.83 -1.55 -3.95
N ASP A 88 1.04 -2.77 -3.45
CA ASP A 88 0.59 -4.01 -4.09
C ASP A 88 -0.94 -4.08 -4.15
N TYR A 89 -1.61 -3.71 -3.05
CA TYR A 89 -3.06 -3.66 -2.98
C TYR A 89 -3.67 -2.65 -3.97
N LEU A 90 -3.10 -1.44 -4.04
CA LEU A 90 -3.54 -0.40 -4.98
C LEU A 90 -3.33 -0.84 -6.43
N PHE A 91 -2.22 -1.51 -6.72
CA PHE A 91 -2.00 -2.09 -8.04
C PHE A 91 -3.07 -3.12 -8.37
N LEU A 92 -3.32 -4.09 -7.49
CA LEU A 92 -4.34 -5.11 -7.68
C LEU A 92 -5.73 -4.50 -7.95
N LEU A 93 -6.11 -3.44 -7.23
CA LEU A 93 -7.37 -2.72 -7.47
C LEU A 93 -7.42 -1.99 -8.82
N SER A 94 -6.27 -1.59 -9.37
CA SER A 94 -6.20 -0.86 -10.65
C SER A 94 -6.26 -1.76 -11.88
N VAL A 95 -5.93 -3.05 -11.72
CA VAL A 95 -5.84 -4.01 -12.83
C VAL A 95 -6.95 -5.07 -12.81
N ARG A 96 -7.68 -5.18 -11.70
CA ARG A 96 -8.95 -5.90 -11.62
C ARG A 96 -10.06 -5.09 -12.26
#